data_AF-A0A2H0RD31-F1
#
_entry.id   AF-A0A2H0RD31-F1
#
_cell.length_a   1.000
_cell.length_b   1.000
_cell.length_c   1.000
_cell.angle_alpha   90.00
_cell.angle_beta   90.00
_cell.angle_gamma   90.00
#
_symmetry.space_group_name_H-M   'P 1'
#
loop_
_entity.id
_entity.type
_entity.pdbx_description
1 polymer ?
#
loop_
_entity_poly.entity_id
_entity_poly.type
_entity_poly.pdbx_seq_one_letter_code
_entity_poly.pdbx_strand_id
1 'polypeptide(L)'
;MAQQRVSGFVVGSKGAGDKERWVVRIDEPGHPLNGEKVEVSSRTDTSLLEPGLKISFMVGTRGFGEQATHVALDVHVSLIEVARAEDREPEGETLNFVLDEHRDGSLTAHFVGLDSIEEARRHFDEATDGEERILALIKHPVIDPADKALAALVLGADELRDALEKLIDAALEASRTKGDGGR
;
A
#
# COMPACT_ATOMS: atom_id res chain seq x y z
N MET A 1 -22.90 13.22 22.04
CA MET A 1 -21.97 12.06 22.05
C MET A 1 -20.66 12.55 21.45
N ALA A 2 -19.52 12.28 22.09
CA ALA A 2 -18.22 12.71 21.57
C ALA A 2 -17.97 12.01 20.23
N GLN A 3 -17.71 12.76 19.16
CA GLN A 3 -17.30 12.18 17.89
C GLN A 3 -15.91 11.56 18.09
N GLN A 4 -15.85 10.23 18.06
CA GLN A 4 -14.60 9.51 18.20
C GLN A 4 -13.81 9.63 16.90
N ARG A 5 -12.54 10.00 17.03
CA ARG A 5 -11.58 9.96 15.93
C ARG A 5 -11.18 8.49 15.71
N VAL A 6 -11.21 8.05 14.47
CA VAL A 6 -10.88 6.69 14.05
C VAL A 6 -9.68 6.70 13.12
N SER A 7 -8.95 5.59 13.09
CA SER A 7 -7.85 5.37 12.16
C SER A 7 -8.33 4.73 10.86
N GLY A 8 -7.57 4.94 9.79
CA GLY A 8 -7.83 4.31 8.51
C GLY A 8 -6.75 4.61 7.49
N PHE A 9 -7.00 4.22 6.25
CA PHE A 9 -6.11 4.49 5.13
C PHE A 9 -6.85 5.02 3.90
N VAL A 10 -6.16 5.85 3.13
CA VAL A 10 -6.66 6.33 1.84
C VAL A 10 -6.67 5.18 0.84
N VAL A 11 -7.82 4.91 0.23
CA VAL A 11 -7.96 3.86 -0.80
C VAL A 11 -7.64 4.44 -2.19
N GLY A 12 -7.97 5.70 -2.40
CA GLY A 12 -7.77 6.43 -3.65
C GLY A 12 -8.88 7.43 -3.90
N SER A 13 -8.97 7.95 -5.12
CA SER A 13 -10.00 8.90 -5.50
C SER A 13 -10.92 8.35 -6.60
N LYS A 14 -12.15 8.85 -6.64
CA LYS A 14 -13.14 8.58 -7.69
C LYS A 14 -13.46 9.89 -8.42
N GLY A 15 -13.45 9.85 -9.74
CA GLY A 15 -13.74 11.01 -10.60
C GLY A 15 -12.49 11.60 -11.24
N ALA A 16 -12.67 12.65 -12.03
CA ALA A 16 -11.58 13.37 -12.70
C ALA A 16 -11.84 14.89 -12.62
N GLY A 17 -10.77 15.68 -12.47
CA GLY A 17 -10.83 17.14 -12.34
C GLY A 17 -11.59 17.60 -11.10
N ASP A 18 -12.44 18.63 -11.24
CA ASP A 18 -13.16 19.31 -10.14
C ASP A 18 -14.19 18.44 -9.37
N LYS A 19 -14.34 17.16 -9.75
CA LYS A 19 -15.27 16.21 -9.11
C LYS A 19 -14.55 15.06 -8.40
N GLU A 20 -13.24 15.18 -8.21
CA GLU A 20 -12.46 14.18 -7.49
C GLU A 20 -12.98 14.03 -6.05
N ARG A 21 -13.36 12.79 -5.69
CA ARG A 21 -13.80 12.42 -4.35
C ARG A 21 -12.86 11.38 -3.79
N TRP A 22 -12.15 11.74 -2.75
CA TRP A 22 -11.29 10.82 -2.02
C TRP A 22 -12.12 9.81 -1.24
N VAL A 23 -11.64 8.58 -1.20
CA VAL A 23 -12.24 7.45 -0.49
C VAL A 23 -11.24 6.90 0.49
N VAL A 24 -11.67 6.70 1.72
CA VAL A 24 -10.86 6.15 2.81
C VAL A 24 -11.54 4.90 3.34
N ARG A 25 -10.74 3.95 3.83
CA ARG A 25 -11.22 2.76 4.52
C ARG A 25 -10.93 2.90 6.00
N ILE A 26 -11.94 2.65 6.83
CA ILE A 26 -11.80 2.65 8.27
C ILE A 26 -11.04 1.39 8.67
N ASP A 27 -10.02 1.56 9.50
CA ASP A 27 -9.18 0.50 10.06
C ASP A 27 -9.03 0.73 11.56
N GLU A 28 -10.12 0.49 12.28
CA GLU A 28 -10.22 0.72 13.73
C GLU A 28 -10.93 -0.48 14.37
N PRO A 29 -10.17 -1.45 14.94
CA PRO A 29 -10.74 -2.62 15.59
C PRO A 29 -11.76 -2.24 16.66
N GLY A 30 -12.94 -2.87 16.61
CA GLY A 30 -14.04 -2.59 17.55
C GLY A 30 -14.95 -1.42 17.16
N HIS A 31 -14.62 -0.66 16.10
CA HIS A 31 -15.53 0.34 15.55
C HIS A 31 -16.63 -0.33 14.69
N PRO A 32 -17.91 0.10 14.77
CA PRO A 32 -19.01 -0.53 14.01
C PRO A 32 -18.86 -0.49 12.49
N LEU A 33 -18.06 0.45 11.98
CA LEU A 33 -17.78 0.62 10.55
C LEU A 33 -16.38 0.14 10.16
N ASN A 34 -15.73 -0.70 10.98
CA ASN A 34 -14.40 -1.21 10.64
C ASN A 34 -14.42 -1.97 9.29
N GLY A 35 -13.47 -1.65 8.41
CA GLY A 35 -13.40 -2.20 7.05
C GLY A 35 -14.25 -1.49 6.00
N GLU A 36 -15.20 -0.64 6.40
CA GLU A 36 -16.06 0.11 5.49
C GLU A 36 -15.32 1.23 4.76
N LYS A 37 -15.79 1.55 3.54
CA LYS A 37 -15.28 2.65 2.73
C LYS A 37 -16.20 3.87 2.83
N VAL A 38 -15.64 5.03 3.14
CA VAL A 38 -16.38 6.29 3.23
C VAL A 38 -15.76 7.37 2.34
N GLU A 39 -16.60 8.23 1.78
CA GLU A 39 -16.12 9.41 1.02
C GLU A 39 -15.56 10.44 1.99
N VAL A 40 -14.42 11.06 1.63
CA VAL A 40 -13.93 12.24 2.32
C VAL A 40 -14.85 13.41 1.98
N SER A 41 -15.28 14.13 3.01
CA SER A 41 -16.11 15.31 2.86
C SER A 41 -15.40 16.38 2.02
N SER A 42 -16.16 17.03 1.14
CA SER A 42 -15.68 18.14 0.30
C SER A 42 -15.24 19.38 1.08
N ARG A 43 -15.42 19.40 2.41
CA ARG A 43 -14.95 20.47 3.30
C ARG A 43 -13.58 20.20 3.91
N THR A 44 -13.02 19.02 3.66
CA THR A 44 -11.71 18.62 4.15
C THR A 44 -10.66 19.02 3.12
N ASP A 45 -9.53 19.56 3.58
CA ASP A 45 -8.37 19.74 2.71
C ASP A 45 -7.80 18.37 2.33
N THR A 46 -7.79 18.06 1.03
CA THR A 46 -7.32 16.78 0.50
C THR A 46 -5.99 16.90 -0.25
N SER A 47 -5.33 18.06 -0.19
CA SER A 47 -4.08 18.33 -0.93
C SER A 47 -2.94 17.38 -0.59
N LEU A 48 -2.97 16.78 0.60
CA LEU A 48 -1.96 15.84 1.10
C LEU A 48 -2.40 14.38 1.04
N LEU A 49 -3.58 14.07 0.49
CA LEU A 49 -4.05 12.69 0.42
C LEU A 49 -3.43 11.98 -0.77
N GLU A 50 -2.93 10.78 -0.52
CA GLU A 50 -2.43 9.84 -1.51
C GLU A 50 -2.88 8.42 -1.13
N PRO A 51 -3.15 7.53 -2.10
CA PRO A 51 -3.48 6.13 -1.79
C PRO A 51 -2.44 5.49 -0.86
N GLY A 52 -2.89 4.71 0.13
CA GLY A 52 -2.05 4.03 1.09
C GLY A 52 -1.67 4.87 2.33
N LEU A 53 -1.90 6.19 2.33
CA LEU A 53 -1.60 7.00 3.52
C LEU A 53 -2.49 6.60 4.70
N LYS A 54 -1.85 6.36 5.84
CA LYS A 54 -2.56 6.23 7.11
C LYS A 54 -3.00 7.60 7.59
N ILE A 55 -4.25 7.67 8.00
CA ILE A 55 -4.90 8.90 8.41
C ILE A 55 -5.69 8.65 9.69
N SER A 56 -5.96 9.74 10.40
CA SER A 56 -6.99 9.76 11.43
C SER A 56 -8.08 10.75 11.04
N PHE A 57 -9.34 10.41 11.28
CA PHE A 57 -10.47 11.25 10.89
C PHE A 57 -11.67 11.02 11.79
N MET A 58 -12.64 11.92 11.73
CA MET A 58 -13.94 11.74 12.37
C MET A 58 -14.95 11.17 11.38
N VAL A 59 -15.79 10.23 11.83
CA VAL A 59 -16.91 9.75 11.02
C VAL A 59 -18.10 10.69 11.21
N GLY A 60 -18.43 11.43 10.15
CA GLY A 60 -19.62 12.26 10.04
C GLY A 60 -20.75 11.54 9.30
N THR A 61 -21.89 12.22 9.24
CA THR A 61 -23.03 11.79 8.42
C THR A 61 -23.48 12.96 7.54
N ARG A 62 -23.71 12.71 6.25
CA ARG A 62 -24.25 13.66 5.27
C ARG A 62 -25.66 13.22 4.86
N GLY A 63 -26.62 14.15 4.86
CA GLY A 63 -28.02 13.87 4.55
C GLY A 63 -28.90 13.77 5.80
N PHE A 64 -30.20 13.50 5.60
CA PHE A 64 -31.19 13.38 6.67
C PHE A 64 -32.08 12.15 6.45
N GLY A 65 -32.52 11.53 7.55
CA GLY A 65 -33.39 10.36 7.51
C GLY A 65 -32.72 9.14 6.89
N GLU A 66 -33.49 8.37 6.10
CA GLU A 66 -33.03 7.12 5.47
C GLU A 66 -31.94 7.31 4.40
N GLN A 67 -31.63 8.55 4.00
CA GLN A 67 -30.59 8.88 3.01
C GLN A 67 -29.27 9.34 3.64
N ALA A 68 -29.13 9.20 4.96
CA ALA A 68 -27.90 9.50 5.68
C ALA A 68 -26.74 8.61 5.22
N THR A 69 -25.64 9.21 4.75
CA THR A 69 -24.40 8.49 4.37
C THR A 69 -23.23 8.89 5.24
N HIS A 70 -22.37 7.94 5.58
CA HIS A 70 -21.17 8.21 6.36
C HIS A 70 -20.08 8.88 5.51
N VAL A 71 -19.40 9.87 6.09
CA VAL A 71 -18.33 10.62 5.44
C VAL A 71 -17.16 10.83 6.39
N ALA A 72 -15.93 10.87 5.88
CA ALA A 72 -14.76 11.25 6.66
C ALA A 72 -14.67 12.79 6.77
N LEU A 73 -14.54 13.27 8.00
CA LEU A 73 -14.39 14.68 8.36
C LEU A 73 -13.07 14.88 9.09
N ASP A 74 -12.52 16.10 9.01
CA ASP A 74 -11.34 16.50 9.80
C ASP A 74 -10.22 15.45 9.70
N VAL A 75 -9.80 15.19 8.46
CA VAL A 75 -8.78 14.19 8.13
C VAL A 75 -7.41 14.76 8.45
N HIS A 76 -6.63 14.02 9.22
CA HIS A 76 -5.23 14.33 9.54
C HIS A 76 -4.38 13.21 8.99
N VAL A 77 -3.40 13.58 8.17
CA VAL A 77 -2.37 12.65 7.72
C VAL A 77 -1.50 12.33 8.93
N SER A 78 -1.56 11.07 9.37
CA SER A 78 -0.56 10.54 10.25
C SER A 78 0.60 10.20 9.35
N LEU A 79 1.63 11.05 9.32
CA LEU A 79 2.92 10.64 8.78
C LEU A 79 3.30 9.39 9.57
N ILE A 80 3.10 8.23 8.96
CA ILE A 80 3.78 7.04 9.40
C ILE A 80 5.24 7.44 9.21
N GLU A 81 5.94 7.74 10.32
CA GLU A 81 7.34 7.37 10.36
C GLU A 81 7.31 5.93 9.91
N VAL A 82 7.67 5.66 8.65
CA VAL A 82 7.98 4.32 8.18
C VAL A 82 8.92 3.86 9.26
N ALA A 83 8.41 3.04 10.18
CA ALA A 83 9.23 2.40 11.16
C ALA A 83 10.27 1.76 10.25
N ARG A 84 11.48 2.31 10.25
CA ARG A 84 12.62 1.63 9.66
C ARG A 84 12.54 0.31 10.37
N ALA A 85 12.03 -0.70 9.67
CA ALA A 85 11.81 -2.00 10.26
C ALA A 85 13.15 -2.29 10.92
N GLU A 86 13.16 -2.29 12.26
CA GLU A 86 14.37 -2.65 12.97
C GLU A 86 14.80 -3.97 12.33
N ASP A 87 16.10 -4.13 12.03
CA ASP A 87 16.75 -5.25 11.32
C ASP A 87 16.52 -6.62 12.01
N ARG A 88 15.27 -6.93 12.31
CA ARG A 88 14.81 -8.09 13.02
C ARG A 88 14.16 -8.95 11.98
N GLU A 89 14.88 -9.99 11.60
CA GLU A 89 14.39 -11.08 10.77
C GLU A 89 12.98 -11.48 11.28
N PRO A 90 11.95 -11.42 10.43
CA PRO A 90 10.61 -11.84 10.81
C PRO A 90 10.61 -13.31 11.24
N GLU A 91 10.02 -13.61 12.40
CA GLU A 91 9.84 -14.97 12.88
C GLU A 91 8.58 -15.58 12.24
N GLY A 92 8.71 -16.57 11.35
CA GLY A 92 7.58 -17.31 10.78
C GLY A 92 7.60 -17.42 9.25
N GLU A 93 6.44 -17.70 8.66
CA GLU A 93 6.26 -17.74 7.20
C GLU A 93 6.27 -16.32 6.63
N THR A 94 6.99 -16.13 5.53
CA THR A 94 7.14 -14.82 4.88
C THR A 94 6.84 -14.90 3.40
N LEU A 95 6.26 -13.83 2.88
CA LEU A 95 6.17 -13.56 1.46
C LEU A 95 7.37 -12.70 1.09
N ASN A 96 8.27 -13.24 0.29
CA ASN A 96 9.52 -12.57 -0.05
C ASN A 96 9.42 -11.99 -1.46
N PHE A 97 9.90 -10.78 -1.64
CA PHE A 97 10.05 -10.19 -2.96
C PHE A 97 11.35 -9.42 -3.09
N VAL A 98 11.93 -9.50 -4.27
CA VAL A 98 13.16 -8.81 -4.65
C VAL A 98 12.79 -7.54 -5.38
N LEU A 99 13.50 -6.46 -5.06
CA LEU A 99 13.51 -5.23 -5.87
C LEU A 99 14.86 -5.17 -6.58
N ASP A 100 14.83 -5.09 -7.89
CA ASP A 100 16.03 -4.93 -8.73
C ASP A 100 15.93 -3.70 -9.64
N GLU A 101 17.11 -3.26 -10.06
CA GLU A 101 17.29 -2.17 -11.00
C GLU A 101 17.99 -2.70 -12.25
N HIS A 102 17.36 -2.52 -13.41
CA HIS A 102 17.96 -2.83 -14.70
C HIS A 102 18.96 -1.75 -15.13
N ARG A 103 19.80 -2.05 -16.13
CA ARG A 103 20.80 -1.09 -16.67
C ARG A 103 20.21 0.22 -17.19
N ASP A 104 18.98 0.21 -17.69
CA ASP A 104 18.28 1.42 -18.15
C ASP A 104 17.74 2.27 -16.99
N GLY A 105 17.95 1.80 -15.76
CA GLY A 105 17.51 2.41 -14.53
C GLY A 105 16.13 1.96 -14.10
N SER A 106 15.34 1.24 -14.91
CA SER A 106 13.99 0.79 -14.54
C SER A 106 14.00 -0.12 -13.33
N LEU A 107 12.94 -0.04 -12.52
CA LEU A 107 12.79 -0.87 -11.32
C LEU A 107 11.75 -1.96 -11.56
N THR A 108 12.07 -3.19 -11.17
CA THR A 108 11.08 -4.27 -11.16
C THR A 108 11.06 -4.97 -9.80
N ALA A 109 9.92 -5.59 -9.50
CA ALA A 109 9.73 -6.38 -8.29
C ALA A 109 9.22 -7.79 -8.60
N HIS A 110 9.89 -8.80 -8.03
CA HIS A 110 9.59 -10.22 -8.26
C HIS A 110 9.31 -10.94 -6.95
N PHE A 111 8.27 -11.77 -6.90
CA PHE A 111 8.10 -12.69 -5.78
C PHE A 111 9.10 -13.84 -5.88
N VAL A 112 9.78 -14.14 -4.77
CA VAL A 112 10.83 -15.15 -4.72
C VAL A 112 10.63 -16.11 -3.55
N GLY A 113 11.06 -17.35 -3.74
CA GLY A 113 11.16 -18.34 -2.65
C GLY A 113 12.50 -18.31 -1.91
N LEU A 114 13.21 -17.17 -1.94
CA LEU A 114 14.57 -17.03 -1.44
C LEU A 114 14.58 -16.35 -0.08
N ASP A 115 15.39 -16.86 0.85
CA ASP A 115 15.37 -16.41 2.25
C ASP A 115 16.52 -15.47 2.61
N SER A 116 17.44 -15.20 1.69
CA SER A 116 18.56 -14.29 1.93
C SER A 116 18.90 -13.44 0.71
N ILE A 117 19.44 -12.25 0.96
CA ILE A 117 19.84 -11.34 -0.12
C ILE A 117 21.06 -11.87 -0.88
N GLU A 118 21.93 -12.64 -0.24
CA GLU A 118 23.05 -13.32 -0.88
C GLU A 118 22.57 -14.39 -1.87
N GLU A 119 21.54 -15.14 -1.50
CA GLU A 119 20.93 -16.13 -2.37
C GLU A 119 20.21 -15.48 -3.56
N ALA A 120 19.48 -14.38 -3.31
CA ALA A 120 18.88 -13.57 -4.37
C ALA A 120 19.95 -13.04 -5.34
N ARG A 121 21.03 -12.45 -4.84
CA ARG A 121 22.13 -11.97 -5.70
C ARG A 121 22.72 -13.07 -6.55
N ARG A 122 23.05 -14.22 -5.97
CA ARG A 122 23.59 -15.35 -6.74
C ARG A 122 22.61 -15.81 -7.83
N HIS A 123 21.33 -15.94 -7.51
CA HIS A 123 20.32 -16.38 -8.45
C HIS A 123 20.18 -15.43 -9.65
N PHE A 124 20.12 -14.12 -9.38
CA PHE A 124 19.94 -13.11 -10.42
C PHE A 124 21.23 -12.80 -11.19
N ASP A 125 22.40 -12.79 -10.53
CA ASP A 125 23.70 -12.64 -11.20
C ASP A 125 23.92 -13.78 -12.21
N GLU A 126 23.56 -15.02 -11.84
CA GLU A 126 23.64 -16.19 -12.74
C GLU A 126 22.62 -16.15 -13.88
N ALA A 127 21.40 -15.64 -13.62
CA ALA A 127 20.32 -15.60 -14.61
C ALA A 127 20.46 -14.44 -15.61
N THR A 128 21.07 -13.33 -15.19
CA THR A 128 21.05 -12.06 -15.93
C THR A 128 22.43 -11.63 -16.41
N ASP A 129 23.49 -12.40 -16.13
CA ASP A 129 24.89 -12.04 -16.45
C ASP A 129 25.27 -10.64 -15.92
N GLY A 130 24.72 -10.26 -14.76
CA GLY A 130 24.95 -8.96 -14.11
C GLY A 130 24.31 -7.77 -14.83
N GLU A 131 23.28 -7.98 -15.65
CA GLU A 131 22.46 -6.90 -16.22
C GLU A 131 21.49 -6.29 -15.19
N GLU A 132 21.17 -7.04 -14.14
CA GLU A 132 20.28 -6.61 -13.06
C GLU A 132 21.05 -6.41 -11.76
N ARG A 133 20.68 -5.38 -11.02
CA ARG A 133 21.24 -5.11 -9.70
C ARG A 133 20.17 -5.25 -8.64
N ILE A 134 20.32 -6.26 -7.79
CA ILE A 134 19.46 -6.41 -6.60
C ILE A 134 19.67 -5.21 -5.66
N LEU A 135 18.60 -4.43 -5.46
CA LEU A 135 18.57 -3.31 -4.54
C LEU A 135 18.18 -3.76 -3.13
N ALA A 136 17.17 -4.62 -3.03
CA ALA A 136 16.65 -5.10 -1.76
C ALA A 136 15.98 -6.48 -1.88
N LEU A 137 16.00 -7.21 -0.77
CA LEU A 137 15.09 -8.33 -0.50
C LEU A 137 14.15 -7.87 0.60
N ILE A 138 12.86 -7.83 0.31
CA ILE A 138 11.83 -7.43 1.27
C ILE A 138 11.08 -8.68 1.72
N LYS A 139 11.07 -8.91 3.03
CA LYS A 139 10.36 -10.02 3.67
C LYS A 139 9.10 -9.47 4.34
N HIS A 140 7.93 -9.82 3.81
CA HIS A 140 6.66 -9.47 4.43
C HIS A 140 6.16 -10.64 5.29
N PRO A 141 6.01 -10.49 6.62
CA PRO A 141 5.57 -11.58 7.47
C PRO A 141 4.09 -11.92 7.22
N VAL A 142 3.77 -13.21 7.15
CA VAL A 142 2.40 -13.71 6.95
C VAL A 142 1.75 -13.90 8.32
N ILE A 143 1.15 -12.84 8.86
CA ILE A 143 0.66 -12.82 10.24
C ILE A 143 -0.85 -13.04 10.28
N ASP A 144 -1.58 -12.34 9.42
CA ASP A 144 -3.04 -12.27 9.48
C ASP A 144 -3.74 -13.09 8.38
N PRO A 145 -5.07 -13.28 8.45
CA PRO A 145 -5.81 -14.03 7.44
C PRO A 145 -5.76 -13.42 6.03
N ALA A 146 -5.59 -12.11 5.90
CA ALA A 146 -5.46 -11.43 4.62
C ALA A 146 -4.07 -11.70 4.01
N ASP A 147 -3.01 -11.66 4.82
CA ASP A 147 -1.66 -12.07 4.38
C ASP A 147 -1.67 -13.52 3.89
N LYS A 148 -2.35 -14.42 4.62
CA LYS A 148 -2.48 -15.83 4.22
C LYS A 148 -3.23 -16.00 2.91
N ALA A 149 -4.30 -15.23 2.71
CA ALA A 149 -5.04 -15.25 1.46
C ALA A 149 -4.18 -14.71 0.30
N LEU A 150 -3.42 -13.64 0.52
CA LEU A 150 -2.50 -13.09 -0.46
C LEU A 150 -1.38 -14.10 -0.79
N ALA A 151 -0.76 -14.71 0.21
CA ALA A 151 0.26 -15.73 0.03
C ALA A 151 -0.28 -16.93 -0.76
N ALA A 152 -1.47 -17.42 -0.42
CA ALA A 152 -2.11 -18.51 -1.16
C ALA A 152 -2.41 -18.13 -2.63
N LEU A 153 -2.78 -16.89 -2.90
CA LEU A 153 -3.02 -16.41 -4.27
C LEU A 153 -1.72 -16.29 -5.06
N VAL A 154 -0.68 -15.68 -4.47
CA VAL A 154 0.62 -15.47 -5.10
C VAL A 154 1.33 -16.80 -5.36
N LEU A 155 1.27 -17.73 -4.41
CA LEU A 155 1.94 -19.04 -4.53
C LEU A 155 1.13 -20.07 -5.33
N GLY A 156 -0.20 -19.89 -5.43
CA GLY A 156 -1.12 -20.86 -6.03
C GLY A 156 -1.58 -20.53 -7.45
N ALA A 157 -1.34 -19.32 -7.95
CA ALA A 157 -1.79 -18.88 -9.26
C ALA A 157 -0.74 -17.98 -9.93
N ASP A 158 0.07 -18.56 -10.83
CA ASP A 158 1.13 -17.86 -11.55
C ASP A 158 0.60 -16.62 -12.28
N GLU A 159 -0.58 -16.68 -12.91
CA GLU A 159 -1.14 -15.52 -13.62
C GLU A 159 -1.50 -14.35 -12.69
N LEU A 160 -1.85 -14.62 -11.44
CA LEU A 160 -2.13 -13.58 -10.44
C LEU A 160 -0.85 -13.01 -9.85
N ARG A 161 0.18 -13.84 -9.65
CA ARG A 161 1.52 -13.39 -9.27
C ARG A 161 2.05 -12.40 -10.30
N ASP A 162 2.08 -12.79 -11.58
CA ASP A 162 2.58 -11.95 -12.66
C ASP A 162 1.78 -10.63 -12.81
N ALA A 163 0.48 -10.67 -12.53
CA ALA A 163 -0.36 -9.46 -12.54
C ALA A 163 -0.05 -8.52 -11.37
N LEU A 164 0.26 -9.06 -10.19
CA LEU A 164 0.65 -8.28 -9.02
C LEU A 164 2.03 -7.65 -9.20
N GLU A 165 3.00 -8.38 -9.73
CA GLU A 165 4.34 -7.85 -10.06
C GLU A 165 4.24 -6.64 -10.99
N LYS A 166 3.48 -6.76 -12.08
CA LYS A 166 3.22 -5.63 -13.00
C LYS A 166 2.57 -4.42 -12.33
N LEU A 167 1.70 -4.65 -11.34
CA LEU A 167 1.07 -3.56 -10.59
C LEU A 167 2.10 -2.87 -9.66
N ILE A 168 3.02 -3.63 -9.07
CA ILE A 168 4.10 -3.10 -8.24
C ILE A 168 5.06 -2.28 -9.11
N ASP A 169 5.49 -2.80 -10.26
CA ASP A 169 6.36 -2.09 -11.21
C ASP A 169 5.75 -0.74 -11.63
N ALA A 170 4.46 -0.75 -12.00
CA ALA A 170 3.75 0.47 -12.36
C ALA A 170 3.70 1.49 -11.21
N ALA A 171 3.56 1.03 -9.96
CA ALA A 171 3.57 1.88 -8.79
C ALA A 171 4.97 2.45 -8.48
N LEU A 172 6.03 1.66 -8.69
CA LEU A 172 7.42 2.09 -8.53
C LEU A 172 7.78 3.20 -9.52
N GLU A 173 7.41 3.02 -10.79
CA GLU A 173 7.64 4.02 -11.84
C GLU A 173 6.82 5.30 -11.60
N ALA A 174 5.55 5.17 -11.18
CA ALA A 174 4.72 6.32 -10.80
C ALA A 174 5.32 7.11 -9.62
N SER A 175 5.95 6.41 -8.67
CA SER A 175 6.58 7.05 -7.51
C SER A 175 7.84 7.85 -7.88
N ARG A 176 8.58 7.42 -8.91
CA ARG A 176 9.75 8.14 -9.43
C ARG A 176 9.39 9.43 -10.16
N THR A 177 8.38 9.40 -11.02
CA THR A 177 7.97 10.59 -11.81
C THR A 177 7.51 11.76 -10.94
N LYS A 178 7.02 11.51 -9.71
CA LYS A 178 6.67 12.56 -8.75
C LYS A 178 7.89 13.17 -8.03
N GLY A 179 9.02 12.48 -7.96
CA GLY A 179 10.25 12.96 -7.31
C GLY A 179 11.01 14.02 -8.12
N ASP A 180 10.93 13.98 -9.45
CA ASP A 180 11.67 14.88 -10.34
C ASP A 180 10.91 16.18 -10.71
N GLY A 181 9.65 16.32 -10.31
CA GLY A 181 8.83 17.51 -10.57
C GLY A 181 9.05 18.69 -9.62
N GLY A 182 9.96 18.57 -8.65
CA GLY A 182 10.25 19.57 -7.62
C GLY A 182 11.64 20.20 -7.78
N ARG A 183 11.86 20.96 -8.86
CA ARG A 183 12.96 21.93 -8.96
C ARG A 183 12.49 23.23 -9.57
#